data_AF-A0AAU5AIN9-F1
#
_entry.id   AF-A0AAU5AIN9-F1
#
_cell.length_a   1.000
_cell.length_b   1.000
_cell.length_c   1.000
_cell.angle_alpha   90.00
_cell.angle_beta   90.00
_cell.angle_gamma   90.00
#
_symmetry.space_group_name_H-M   'P 1'
#
loop_
_entity.id
_entity.type
_entity.pdbx_description
1 polymer ?
#
loop_
_entity_poly.entity_id
_entity_poly.type
_entity_poly.pdbx_seq_one_letter_code
_entity_poly.pdbx_strand_id
1 'polypeptide(L)' 'MSEGFVLNGGQHDACPGADTVPLTEAFRIASHIVRTGNRPSDATWVTDR' A
#
# COMPACT_ATOMS: atom_id res chain seq x y z
N MET A 1 -10.22 -9.38 -10.02
CA MET A 1 -8.78 -9.26 -9.70
C MET A 1 -8.23 -8.21 -10.64
N SER A 2 -7.55 -7.17 -10.15
CA SER A 2 -6.98 -6.11 -10.99
C SER A 2 -5.67 -6.61 -11.61
N GLU A 3 -5.43 -6.34 -12.89
CA GLU A 3 -4.20 -6.78 -13.61
C GLU A 3 -2.94 -5.97 -13.25
N GLY A 4 -3.00 -5.15 -12.19
CA GLY A 4 -1.90 -4.29 -11.75
C GLY A 4 -1.75 -3.02 -12.60
N PHE A 5 -0.78 -2.19 -12.26
CA PHE A 5 -0.45 -0.97 -13.00
C PHE A 5 0.88 -1.15 -13.75
N VAL A 6 0.96 -0.59 -14.97
CA VAL A 6 2.21 -0.60 -15.76
C VAL A 6 3.12 0.51 -15.26
N LEU A 7 4.27 0.14 -14.71
CA LEU A 7 5.31 1.09 -14.32
C LEU A 7 6.22 1.43 -15.50
N ASN A 8 6.90 2.58 -15.42
CA ASN A 8 7.83 3.04 -16.44
C ASN A 8 9.02 2.07 -16.55
N GLY A 9 8.99 1.17 -17.52
CA GLY A 9 9.92 0.05 -17.66
C GLY A 9 9.28 -1.26 -18.12
N GLY A 10 7.95 -1.33 -18.21
CA GLY A 10 7.22 -2.52 -18.66
C GLY A 10 7.03 -3.59 -17.58
N GLN A 11 7.43 -3.29 -16.34
CA GLN A 11 7.09 -4.11 -15.18
C GLN A 11 5.63 -3.88 -14.78
N HIS A 12 4.93 -5.00 -14.59
CA HIS A 12 3.63 -5.03 -13.96
C HIS A 12 3.83 -5.24 -12.46
N ASP A 13 3.54 -4.22 -11.67
CA ASP A 13 3.35 -4.42 -10.22
C ASP A 13 1.89 -4.84 -10.03
N ALA A 14 1.69 -6.16 -9.98
CA ALA A 14 0.45 -6.72 -9.49
C ALA A 14 0.43 -6.55 -7.98
N CYS A 15 -0.48 -5.71 -7.47
CA CYS A 15 -0.87 -5.73 -6.07
C CYS A 15 -2.16 -6.56 -5.99
N PRO A 16 -2.10 -7.81 -5.52
CA PRO A 16 -3.28 -8.58 -5.21
C PRO A 16 -4.20 -7.75 -4.30
N GLY A 17 -5.50 -7.87 -4.46
CA GLY A 17 -6.45 -7.15 -3.59
C GLY A 17 -6.23 -7.45 -2.10
N ALA A 18 -5.69 -8.63 -1.78
CA ALA A 18 -5.29 -9.03 -0.43
C ALA A 18 -4.16 -8.17 0.17
N ASP A 19 -3.33 -7.55 -0.67
CA ASP A 19 -2.23 -6.67 -0.29
C ASP A 19 -2.61 -5.18 -0.42
N THR A 20 -3.89 -4.89 -0.71
CA THR A 20 -4.43 -3.53 -0.79
C THR A 20 -5.39 -3.25 0.35
N VAL A 21 -5.44 -1.99 0.79
CA VAL A 21 -6.44 -1.51 1.76
C VAL A 21 -7.47 -0.60 1.08
N PRO A 22 -8.68 -0.43 1.64
CA PRO A 22 -9.63 0.56 1.16
C PRO A 22 -9.03 1.96 1.10
N LEU A 23 -9.48 2.81 0.16
CA LEU A 23 -8.88 4.13 -0.06
C LEU A 23 -8.91 5.03 1.19
N THR A 24 -10.00 4.99 1.96
CA THR A 24 -10.11 5.72 3.23
C THR A 24 -9.03 5.29 4.23
N GLU A 25 -8.73 4.00 4.25
CA GLU A 25 -7.69 3.42 5.11
C GLU A 25 -6.29 3.83 4.64
N ALA A 26 -6.05 3.85 3.33
CA ALA A 26 -4.82 4.35 2.74
C ALA A 26 -4.55 5.81 3.15
N PHE A 27 -5.56 6.68 3.10
CA PHE A 27 -5.44 8.07 3.55
C PHE A 27 -5.15 8.19 5.05
N ARG A 28 -5.79 7.35 5.88
CA ARG A 28 -5.53 7.31 7.32
C ARG A 28 -4.07 6.95 7.61
N ILE A 29 -3.58 5.89 6.97
CA ILE A 29 -2.20 5.39 7.13
C ILE A 29 -1.20 6.45 6.66
N ALA A 30 -1.38 7.02 5.47
CA ALA A 30 -0.50 8.05 4.92
C ALA A 30 -0.43 9.28 5.84
N SER A 31 -1.59 9.74 6.34
CA SER A 31 -1.65 10.88 7.25
C SER A 31 -0.92 10.61 8.57
N HIS A 32 -1.03 9.40 9.11
CA HIS A 32 -0.31 9.02 10.32
C HIS A 32 1.20 9.07 10.10
N ILE A 33 1.69 8.44 9.02
CA ILE A 33 3.13 8.39 8.70
C ILE A 33 3.69 9.79 8.51
N VAL A 34 3.01 10.65 7.74
CA VAL A 34 3.46 12.04 7.51
C VAL A 34 3.52 12.83 8.83
N ARG A 35 2.59 12.58 9.76
CA ARG A 35 2.53 13.30 11.03
C ARG A 35 3.52 12.81 12.08
N THR A 36 3.74 11.50 12.16
CA THR A 36 4.51 10.88 13.27
C THR A 36 5.87 10.36 12.84
N GLY A 37 6.11 10.25 11.53
CA GLY A 37 7.28 9.56 10.97
C GLY A 37 7.26 8.04 11.17
N ASN A 38 6.22 7.49 11.80
CA ASN A 38 6.14 6.10 12.21
C ASN A 38 5.00 5.38 11.48
N ARG A 39 5.12 4.05 11.39
CA ARG A 39 4.06 3.20 10.86
C ARG A 39 2.95 3.01 11.92
N PRO A 40 1.66 3.05 11.55
CA PRO A 40 0.58 2.71 12.47
C PRO A 40 0.66 1.23 12.85
N SER A 41 0.48 0.93 14.14
CA SER A 41 0.53 -0.45 14.66
C SER A 41 -0.73 -1.26 14.36
N ASP A 42 -1.81 -0.59 13.98
CA ASP A 42 -3.12 -1.14 13.63
C ASP A 42 -3.27 -1.42 12.12
N ALA A 43 -2.24 -1.16 11.32
CA ALA A 43 -2.17 -1.53 9.92
C ALA A 43 -1.32 -2.79 9.74
N THR A 44 -1.77 -3.72 8.88
CA THR A 44 -0.98 -4.91 8.54
C THR A 44 0.13 -4.53 7.57
N TRP A 45 1.38 -4.70 7.99
CA TRP A 45 2.56 -4.46 7.19
C TRP A 45 3.16 -5.79 6.74
N VAL A 46 3.26 -5.99 5.43
CA VAL A 46 4.03 -7.09 4.85
C VAL A 46 5.43 -6.55 4.54
N THR A 47 6.46 -7.22 5.03
CA THR A 47 7.84 -6.95 4.61
C THR A 47 8.09 -7.77 3.36
N ASP A 48 8.29 -7.08 2.24
CA ASP A 48 8.81 -7.71 1.02
C ASP A 48 10.25 -8.17 1.29
N ARG A 49 10.58 -9.42 0.93
CA ARG A 49 11.89 -10.04 1.23
C ARG A 49 12.88 -9.87 0.09
#